data_AF-A0A7C2Z5I3-F1
#
_entry.id   AF-A0A7C2Z5I3-F1
#
_cell.length_a   1.000
_cell.length_b   1.000
_cell.length_c   1.000
_cell.angle_alpha   90.00
_cell.angle_beta   90.00
_cell.angle_gamma   90.00
#
_symmetry.space_group_name_H-M   'P 1'
#
loop_
_entity.id
_entity.type
_entity.pdbx_description
1 polymer ?
#
loop_
_entity_poly.entity_id
_entity_poly.type
_entity_poly.pdbx_seq_one_letter_code
_entity_poly.pdbx_strand_id
1 'polypeptide(L)'
;MSPQTHDRGAGRSLLVEEIEKALRERLGWNEIVMDNIMWKYIGVSVNELITYGIDAHAWIGILRHLSMNDTYMLGAVHGDVFVRSTSRSWYEISASTTSSPGVLYFERLTRSIKTPTVELTTRRRTPNVVYVRFYVKLRRSEWPWYGKGYETISSFNTSGLLRYLAGLVDTDGIVTSEKQPYGYRFEIDITSANIEFLEFLKNMVYERLGITGSIKKSKGDSKLRFRSLQAVQLYEGLRQYLAHPMKRLRAEVYLRYYNKELTIKEFEHFYELLKYDNNGNDPKRYHAADILTQAAPQTHTHGGYPLPLNL
;
A
#
# COMPACT_ATOMS: atom_id res chain seq x y z
N MET A 1 -5.79 38.11 -33.99
CA MET A 1 -5.78 38.09 -32.52
C MET A 1 -4.92 36.92 -32.09
N SER A 2 -3.78 37.21 -31.47
CA SER A 2 -2.82 36.22 -31.03
C SER A 2 -3.35 35.52 -29.77
N PRO A 3 -3.28 34.18 -29.65
CA PRO A 3 -3.67 33.50 -28.42
C PRO A 3 -2.72 33.92 -27.30
N GLN A 4 -3.30 34.53 -26.27
CA GLN A 4 -2.59 34.84 -25.03
C GLN A 4 -2.08 33.55 -24.40
N THR A 5 -0.77 33.49 -24.18
CA THR A 5 -0.11 32.43 -23.43
C THR A 5 -0.51 32.53 -21.96
N HIS A 6 -1.52 31.78 -21.56
CA HIS A 6 -1.87 31.58 -20.15
C HIS A 6 -0.89 30.62 -19.45
N ASP A 7 -0.68 30.90 -18.18
CA ASP A 7 0.19 30.24 -17.19
C ASP A 7 0.45 28.74 -17.40
N ARG A 8 1.72 28.39 -17.66
CA ARG A 8 2.20 27.04 -17.97
C ARG A 8 2.12 26.01 -16.80
N GLY A 9 1.51 26.37 -15.67
CA GLY A 9 1.43 25.52 -14.47
C GLY A 9 0.01 25.20 -13.99
N ALA A 10 -0.89 26.19 -13.98
CA ALA A 10 -2.23 26.05 -13.41
C ALA A 10 -3.21 25.26 -14.30
N GLY A 11 -3.04 25.32 -15.63
CA GLY A 11 -3.97 24.67 -16.56
C GLY A 11 -3.91 23.14 -16.55
N ARG A 12 -2.76 22.53 -16.26
CA ARG A 12 -2.62 21.06 -16.26
C ARG A 12 -3.24 20.41 -15.03
N SER A 13 -3.07 21.00 -13.83
CA SER A 13 -3.70 20.46 -12.62
C SER A 13 -5.21 20.58 -12.69
N LEU A 14 -5.72 21.73 -13.16
CA LEU A 14 -7.15 21.95 -13.35
C LEU A 14 -7.75 20.95 -14.36
N LEU A 15 -7.08 20.73 -15.49
CA LEU A 15 -7.50 19.75 -16.48
C LEU A 15 -7.52 18.32 -15.92
N VAL A 16 -6.53 17.93 -15.10
CA VAL A 16 -6.52 16.62 -14.45
C VAL A 16 -7.70 16.47 -13.49
N GLU A 17 -8.01 17.50 -12.70
CA GLU A 17 -9.17 17.50 -11.80
C GLU A 17 -10.50 17.40 -12.57
N GLU A 18 -10.64 18.14 -13.68
CA GLU A 18 -11.81 18.08 -14.55
C GLU A 18 -12.00 16.69 -15.18
N ILE A 19 -10.92 16.08 -15.66
CA ILE A 19 -10.95 14.70 -16.19
C ILE A 19 -11.32 13.72 -15.07
N GLU A 20 -10.66 13.76 -13.91
CA GLU A 20 -10.97 12.86 -12.78
C GLU A 20 -12.44 13.01 -12.35
N LYS A 21 -12.96 14.24 -12.30
CA LYS A 21 -14.37 14.51 -12.00
C LYS A 21 -15.29 13.91 -13.07
N ALA A 22 -14.99 14.12 -14.35
CA ALA A 22 -15.78 13.56 -15.43
C ALA A 22 -15.78 12.02 -15.42
N LEU A 23 -14.65 11.38 -15.13
CA LEU A 23 -14.55 9.93 -15.00
C LEU A 23 -15.41 9.41 -13.84
N ARG A 24 -15.38 10.10 -12.68
CA ARG A 24 -16.20 9.75 -11.52
C ARG A 24 -17.69 9.90 -11.79
N GLU A 25 -18.10 11.05 -12.32
CA GLU A 25 -19.52 11.39 -12.50
C GLU A 25 -20.15 10.65 -13.68
N ARG A 26 -19.43 10.50 -14.79
CA ARG A 26 -20.00 9.94 -16.04
C ARG A 26 -19.78 8.45 -16.19
N LEU A 27 -18.65 7.93 -15.71
CA LEU A 27 -18.28 6.52 -15.87
C LEU A 27 -18.36 5.74 -14.55
N GLY A 28 -18.77 6.39 -13.46
CA GLY A 28 -18.78 5.78 -12.12
C GLY A 28 -17.39 5.38 -11.62
N TRP A 29 -16.33 5.91 -12.24
CA TRP A 29 -14.96 5.49 -11.98
C TRP A 29 -14.49 5.96 -10.61
N ASN A 30 -14.37 5.05 -9.64
CA ASN A 30 -13.97 5.39 -8.28
C ASN A 30 -13.02 4.35 -7.69
N GLU A 31 -12.55 4.61 -6.48
CA GLU A 31 -11.57 3.77 -5.77
C GLU A 31 -12.04 2.31 -5.62
N ILE A 32 -13.33 2.09 -5.37
CA ILE A 32 -13.90 0.77 -5.16
C ILE A 32 -13.93 0.00 -6.48
N VAL A 33 -14.24 0.68 -7.60
CA VAL A 33 -14.17 0.08 -8.94
C VAL A 33 -12.73 -0.32 -9.27
N MET A 34 -11.76 0.56 -9.01
CA MET A 34 -10.33 0.29 -9.21
C MET A 34 -9.86 -0.92 -8.40
N ASP A 35 -10.27 -0.99 -7.13
CA ASP A 35 -9.90 -2.09 -6.24
C ASP A 35 -10.54 -3.41 -6.66
N ASN A 36 -11.81 -3.41 -7.07
CA ASN A 36 -12.48 -4.59 -7.63
C ASN A 36 -11.78 -5.12 -8.89
N ILE A 37 -11.32 -4.23 -9.77
CA ILE A 37 -10.54 -4.63 -10.95
C ILE A 37 -9.21 -5.25 -10.54
N MET A 38 -8.51 -4.67 -9.57
CA MET A 38 -7.27 -5.21 -9.04
C MET A 38 -7.46 -6.60 -8.42
N TRP A 39 -8.49 -6.77 -7.57
CA TRP A 39 -8.81 -8.07 -6.97
C TRP A 39 -9.14 -9.13 -8.03
N LYS A 40 -9.99 -8.77 -9.01
CA LYS A 40 -10.30 -9.66 -10.13
C LYS A 40 -9.06 -10.04 -10.93
N TYR A 41 -8.18 -9.08 -11.21
CA TYR A 41 -6.94 -9.30 -11.95
C TYR A 41 -6.01 -10.32 -11.25
N ILE A 42 -5.95 -10.28 -9.92
CA ILE A 42 -5.15 -11.23 -9.14
C ILE A 42 -5.92 -12.51 -8.74
N GLY A 43 -7.14 -12.70 -9.23
CA GLY A 43 -7.96 -13.90 -9.03
C GLY A 43 -8.74 -13.97 -7.71
N VAL A 44 -8.92 -12.84 -7.00
CA VAL A 44 -9.67 -12.77 -5.74
C VAL A 44 -11.12 -12.34 -5.99
N SER A 45 -12.07 -13.11 -5.48
CA SER A 45 -13.51 -12.80 -5.54
C SER A 45 -13.95 -11.93 -4.35
N VAL A 46 -14.18 -10.64 -4.60
CA VAL A 46 -14.67 -9.70 -3.57
C VAL A 46 -16.07 -10.08 -3.08
N ASN A 47 -16.97 -10.49 -3.98
CA ASN A 47 -18.33 -10.90 -3.62
C ASN A 47 -18.33 -12.11 -2.67
N GLU A 48 -17.39 -13.04 -2.88
CA GLU A 48 -17.24 -14.19 -1.99
C GLU A 48 -16.75 -13.73 -0.61
N LEU A 49 -15.72 -12.88 -0.53
CA LEU A 49 -15.24 -12.31 0.73
C LEU A 49 -16.36 -11.59 1.50
N ILE A 50 -17.19 -10.80 0.82
CA ILE A 50 -18.34 -10.11 1.43
C ILE A 50 -19.34 -11.10 2.02
N THR A 51 -19.54 -12.26 1.39
CA THR A 51 -20.43 -13.32 1.90
C THR A 51 -19.93 -13.87 3.23
N TYR A 52 -18.62 -13.85 3.47
CA TYR A 52 -17.99 -14.18 4.76
C TYR A 52 -17.81 -12.96 5.68
N GLY A 53 -18.39 -11.81 5.32
CA GLY A 53 -18.29 -10.55 6.07
C GLY A 53 -16.92 -9.88 6.00
N ILE A 54 -16.04 -10.31 5.09
CA ILE A 54 -14.69 -9.76 4.93
C ILE A 54 -14.74 -8.58 3.96
N ASP A 55 -14.42 -7.39 4.45
CA ASP A 55 -14.33 -6.18 3.62
C ASP A 55 -12.94 -6.04 2.99
N ALA A 56 -12.85 -6.38 1.70
CA ALA A 56 -11.63 -6.24 0.91
C ALA A 56 -11.25 -4.77 0.62
N HIS A 57 -12.19 -3.82 0.77
CA HIS A 57 -12.03 -2.40 0.44
C HIS A 57 -11.66 -1.53 1.64
N ALA A 58 -11.70 -2.09 2.86
CA ALA A 58 -11.50 -1.36 4.11
C ALA A 58 -10.23 -0.49 4.14
N TRP A 59 -9.18 -0.89 3.40
CA TRP A 59 -7.92 -0.15 3.30
C TRP A 59 -8.05 1.24 2.65
N ILE A 60 -9.02 1.43 1.73
CA ILE A 60 -9.27 2.71 1.06
C ILE A 60 -9.71 3.75 2.08
N GLY A 61 -10.60 3.35 3.00
CA GLY A 61 -11.09 4.22 4.07
C GLY A 61 -9.97 4.71 4.96
N ILE A 62 -9.00 3.84 5.27
CA ILE A 62 -7.85 4.20 6.12
C ILE A 62 -6.99 5.28 5.45
N LEU A 63 -6.64 5.11 4.16
CA LEU A 63 -5.83 6.10 3.44
C LEU A 63 -6.57 7.43 3.21
N ARG A 64 -7.90 7.41 3.06
CA ARG A 64 -8.69 8.66 2.90
C ARG A 64 -8.64 9.57 4.14
N HIS A 65 -8.44 9.00 5.32
CA HIS A 65 -8.34 9.76 6.57
C HIS A 65 -6.90 10.03 7.00
N LEU A 66 -5.94 9.65 6.17
CA LEU A 66 -4.52 9.85 6.45
C LEU A 66 -4.11 11.29 6.09
N SER A 67 -3.36 11.91 6.97
CA SER A 67 -2.73 13.22 6.78
C SER A 67 -1.21 13.08 6.77
N MET A 68 -0.52 14.02 6.11
CA MET A 68 0.94 14.08 6.14
C MET A 68 1.52 14.15 7.57
N ASN A 69 0.75 14.68 8.53
CA ASN A 69 1.12 14.81 9.94
C ASN A 69 0.88 13.53 10.77
N ASP A 70 0.33 12.47 10.20
CA ASP A 70 0.13 11.22 10.92
C ASP A 70 1.44 10.46 11.11
N THR A 71 1.64 9.85 12.29
CA THR A 71 2.84 9.05 12.60
C THR A 71 3.01 7.86 11.67
N TYR A 72 1.94 7.42 11.01
CA TYR A 72 1.97 6.47 9.90
C TYR A 72 2.93 6.92 8.78
N MET A 73 2.94 8.20 8.44
CA MET A 73 3.79 8.74 7.38
C MET A 73 5.27 8.66 7.73
N LEU A 74 5.62 8.83 9.01
CA LEU A 74 6.97 8.58 9.50
C LEU A 74 7.34 7.09 9.36
N GLY A 75 6.42 6.19 9.72
CA GLY A 75 6.62 4.75 9.57
C GLY A 75 6.85 4.34 8.12
N ALA A 76 6.04 4.87 7.21
CA ALA A 76 6.18 4.63 5.77
C ALA A 76 7.54 5.10 5.22
N VAL A 77 8.04 6.26 5.70
CA VAL A 77 9.35 6.80 5.29
C VAL A 77 10.54 6.03 5.89
N HIS A 78 10.38 5.43 7.05
CA HIS A 78 11.38 4.52 7.60
C HIS A 78 11.38 3.13 6.92
N GLY A 79 10.39 2.85 6.07
CA GLY A 79 10.38 1.71 5.16
C GLY A 79 10.69 2.12 3.72
N ASP A 80 9.78 1.81 2.80
CA ASP A 80 9.97 1.93 1.34
C ASP A 80 9.50 3.27 0.73
N VAL A 81 9.19 4.29 1.54
CA VAL A 81 8.94 5.66 1.04
C VAL A 81 10.20 6.51 1.18
N PHE A 82 10.72 6.99 0.06
CA PHE A 82 11.96 7.75 0.02
C PHE A 82 11.71 9.25 0.10
N VAL A 83 12.49 9.95 0.92
CA VAL A 83 12.54 11.42 0.98
C VAL A 83 13.90 11.90 0.48
N ARG A 84 13.91 12.59 -0.66
CA ARG A 84 15.14 13.08 -1.32
C ARG A 84 15.16 14.59 -1.41
N SER A 85 16.28 15.22 -1.05
CA SER A 85 16.48 16.66 -1.32
C SER A 85 16.65 16.89 -2.82
N THR A 86 15.80 17.73 -3.41
CA THR A 86 15.90 18.13 -4.83
C THR A 86 16.57 19.49 -5.00
N SER A 87 16.49 20.35 -3.98
CA SER A 87 17.22 21.61 -3.89
C SER A 87 17.40 22.02 -2.42
N ARG A 88 17.96 23.22 -2.17
CA ARG A 88 18.13 23.77 -0.81
C ARG A 88 16.82 23.90 -0.03
N SER A 89 15.68 24.03 -0.70
CA SER A 89 14.39 24.31 -0.06
C SER A 89 13.27 23.34 -0.42
N TRP A 90 13.59 22.24 -1.13
CA TRP A 90 12.59 21.30 -1.62
C TRP A 90 13.00 19.84 -1.38
N TYR A 91 11.99 19.03 -1.06
CA TYR A 91 12.05 17.59 -1.03
C TYR A 91 11.18 16.99 -2.11
N GLU A 92 11.54 15.78 -2.49
CA GLU A 92 10.71 14.86 -3.23
C GLU A 92 10.43 13.66 -2.34
N ILE A 93 9.15 13.38 -2.15
CA ILE A 93 8.68 12.17 -1.46
C ILE A 93 8.24 11.23 -2.55
N SER A 94 8.78 10.02 -2.57
CA SER A 94 8.49 9.06 -3.62
C SER A 94 8.42 7.63 -3.14
N ALA A 95 7.54 6.86 -3.76
CA ALA A 95 7.49 5.43 -3.63
C ALA A 95 7.56 4.78 -5.01
N SER A 96 8.05 3.56 -5.10
CA SER A 96 8.13 2.83 -6.36
C SER A 96 7.74 1.39 -6.15
N THR A 97 6.99 0.84 -7.10
CA THR A 97 6.52 -0.53 -7.01
C THR A 97 6.55 -1.22 -8.37
N THR A 98 6.70 -2.53 -8.32
CA THR A 98 6.45 -3.43 -9.44
C THR A 98 5.23 -4.32 -9.18
N SER A 99 4.63 -4.26 -8.00
CA SER A 99 3.49 -5.09 -7.61
C SER A 99 2.16 -4.46 -7.97
N SER A 100 1.22 -5.31 -8.40
CA SER A 100 -0.14 -4.92 -8.79
C SER A 100 -0.92 -4.22 -7.67
N PRO A 101 -1.02 -4.76 -6.44
CA PRO A 101 -1.69 -4.07 -5.35
C PRO A 101 -0.93 -2.83 -4.86
N GLY A 102 0.40 -2.83 -5.02
CA GLY A 102 1.24 -1.70 -4.61
C GLY A 102 0.94 -0.44 -5.42
N VAL A 103 0.50 -0.57 -6.68
CA VAL A 103 0.14 0.59 -7.53
C VAL A 103 -0.97 1.40 -6.87
N LEU A 104 -2.08 0.74 -6.52
CA LEU A 104 -3.21 1.42 -5.88
C LEU A 104 -2.84 1.95 -4.50
N TYR A 105 -2.09 1.17 -3.71
CA TYR A 105 -1.64 1.59 -2.38
C TYR A 105 -0.75 2.85 -2.43
N PHE A 106 0.33 2.83 -3.23
CA PHE A 106 1.28 3.94 -3.28
C PHE A 106 0.72 5.18 -3.98
N GLU A 107 -0.15 5.01 -4.98
CA GLU A 107 -0.90 6.13 -5.56
C GLU A 107 -1.72 6.83 -4.49
N ARG A 108 -2.49 6.08 -3.70
CA ARG A 108 -3.34 6.63 -2.63
C ARG A 108 -2.55 7.23 -1.49
N LEU A 109 -1.49 6.55 -1.05
CA LEU A 109 -0.59 7.04 -0.02
C LEU A 109 0.03 8.38 -0.42
N THR A 110 0.57 8.48 -1.63
CA THR A 110 1.17 9.73 -2.10
C THR A 110 0.12 10.83 -2.34
N ARG A 111 -1.08 10.47 -2.81
CA ARG A 111 -2.21 11.39 -2.94
C ARG A 111 -2.69 11.99 -1.61
N SER A 112 -2.53 11.29 -0.49
CA SER A 112 -2.80 11.86 0.85
C SER A 112 -1.90 13.04 1.21
N ILE A 113 -0.80 13.23 0.47
CA ILE A 113 0.12 14.36 0.60
C ILE A 113 -0.29 15.48 -0.36
N LYS A 114 -0.20 15.20 -1.68
CA LYS A 114 -0.58 16.07 -2.81
C LYS A 114 -0.84 15.19 -4.03
N THR A 115 -1.49 15.72 -5.07
CA THR A 115 -1.65 15.03 -6.35
C THR A 115 -0.29 14.54 -6.88
N PRO A 116 -0.08 13.21 -7.01
CA PRO A 116 1.23 12.67 -7.36
C PRO A 116 1.51 12.77 -8.84
N THR A 117 2.78 12.98 -9.19
CA THR A 117 3.29 12.68 -10.52
C THR A 117 3.58 11.18 -10.62
N VAL A 118 3.21 10.57 -11.75
CA VAL A 118 3.46 9.16 -12.05
C VAL A 118 4.55 9.05 -13.11
N GLU A 119 5.56 8.23 -12.85
CA GLU A 119 6.67 7.93 -13.76
C GLU A 119 6.76 6.42 -13.99
N LEU A 120 6.88 6.02 -15.26
CA LEU A 120 7.18 4.65 -15.65
C LEU A 120 8.66 4.54 -15.98
N THR A 121 9.36 3.62 -15.33
CA THR A 121 10.80 3.44 -15.53
C THR A 121 11.16 1.97 -15.64
N THR A 122 12.25 1.68 -16.34
CA THR A 122 12.89 0.37 -16.34
C THR A 122 14.30 0.53 -15.75
N ARG A 123 14.85 -0.55 -15.18
CA ARG A 123 16.22 -0.53 -14.68
C ARG A 123 17.13 -1.26 -15.65
N ARG A 124 18.36 -0.76 -15.84
CA ARG A 124 19.35 -1.36 -16.75
C ARG A 124 19.58 -2.86 -16.52
N ARG A 125 19.51 -3.33 -15.26
CA ARG A 125 19.70 -4.75 -14.89
C ARG A 125 18.43 -5.60 -14.98
N THR A 126 17.25 -4.98 -15.08
CA THR A 126 15.94 -5.64 -15.19
C THR A 126 15.08 -4.90 -16.22
N PRO A 127 15.50 -4.85 -17.50
CA PRO A 127 14.85 -4.01 -18.51
C PRO A 127 13.41 -4.44 -18.80
N ASN A 128 13.07 -5.70 -18.54
CA ASN A 128 11.74 -6.27 -18.74
C ASN A 128 10.78 -6.01 -17.57
N VAL A 129 11.25 -5.35 -16.51
CA VAL A 129 10.42 -5.01 -15.35
C VAL A 129 10.12 -3.52 -15.38
N VAL A 130 8.83 -3.19 -15.49
CA VAL A 130 8.36 -1.80 -15.40
C VAL A 130 8.09 -1.45 -13.94
N TYR A 131 8.83 -0.45 -13.46
CA TYR A 131 8.61 0.17 -12.16
C TYR A 131 7.68 1.36 -12.34
N VAL A 132 6.60 1.38 -11.56
CA VAL A 132 5.73 2.53 -11.43
C VAL A 132 6.20 3.33 -10.22
N ARG A 133 6.55 4.59 -10.45
CA ARG A 133 7.01 5.52 -9.42
C ARG A 133 5.99 6.62 -9.23
N PHE A 134 5.63 6.86 -7.97
CA PHE A 134 4.78 7.97 -7.56
C PHE A 134 5.62 8.95 -6.77
N TYR A 135 5.50 10.25 -7.06
CA TYR A 135 6.21 11.25 -6.28
C TYR A 135 5.48 12.59 -6.19
N VAL A 136 5.77 13.30 -5.11
CA VAL A 136 5.30 14.67 -4.87
C VAL A 136 6.48 15.55 -4.48
N LYS A 137 6.45 16.82 -4.88
CA LYS A 137 7.45 17.83 -4.49
C LYS A 137 6.86 18.74 -3.42
N LEU A 138 7.59 18.89 -2.32
CA LEU A 138 7.20 19.70 -1.17
C LEU A 138 8.32 20.67 -0.79
N ARG A 139 7.96 21.83 -0.26
CA ARG A 139 8.91 22.68 0.46
C ARG A 139 9.34 21.97 1.74
N ARG A 140 10.56 22.25 2.21
CA ARG A 140 11.05 21.64 3.46
C ARG A 140 10.15 21.91 4.65
N SER A 141 9.56 23.11 4.71
CA SER A 141 8.63 23.53 5.76
C SER A 141 7.28 22.80 5.75
N GLU A 142 6.93 22.15 4.64
CA GLU A 142 5.66 21.42 4.53
C GLU A 142 5.77 19.98 5.03
N TRP A 143 6.97 19.38 5.04
CA TRP A 143 7.14 17.99 5.47
C TRP A 143 7.44 17.90 6.98
N PRO A 144 6.50 17.43 7.81
CA PRO A 144 6.63 17.49 9.28
C PRO A 144 7.68 16.52 9.84
N TRP A 145 8.03 15.47 9.08
CA TRP A 145 8.93 14.40 9.51
C TRP A 145 10.38 14.60 9.09
N TYR A 146 10.72 15.77 8.53
CA TYR A 146 12.07 16.01 8.07
C TYR A 146 13.11 15.88 9.20
N GLY A 147 14.14 15.07 8.97
CA GLY A 147 15.24 14.87 9.93
C GLY A 147 14.85 14.14 11.21
N LYS A 148 13.64 13.61 11.30
CA LYS A 148 13.19 12.79 12.44
C LYS A 148 13.67 11.36 12.24
N GLY A 149 14.52 10.89 13.17
CA GLY A 149 14.93 9.49 13.25
C GLY A 149 13.88 8.60 13.91
N TYR A 150 14.14 7.29 13.94
CA TYR A 150 13.25 6.31 14.55
C TYR A 150 13.08 6.51 16.06
N GLU A 151 14.02 7.17 16.72
CA GLU A 151 13.99 7.49 18.15
C GLU A 151 12.79 8.38 18.50
N THR A 152 12.25 9.12 17.52
CA THR A 152 11.05 9.95 17.66
C THR A 152 9.86 9.16 18.20
N ILE A 153 9.77 7.85 17.90
CA ILE A 153 8.66 7.02 18.38
C ILE A 153 8.65 6.87 19.91
N SER A 154 9.75 7.19 20.62
CA SER A 154 9.78 7.25 22.10
C SER A 154 8.80 8.27 22.69
N SER A 155 8.40 9.28 21.91
CA SER A 155 7.39 10.27 22.31
C SER A 155 5.94 9.87 21.99
N PHE A 156 5.74 8.80 21.21
CA PHE A 156 4.40 8.43 20.76
C PHE A 156 3.61 7.72 21.86
N ASN A 157 2.32 8.06 21.94
CA ASN A 157 1.35 7.27 22.69
C ASN A 157 1.05 5.95 21.94
N THR A 158 0.23 5.08 22.53
CA THR A 158 -0.15 3.78 21.96
C THR A 158 -0.72 3.89 20.54
N SER A 159 -1.66 4.80 20.29
CA SER A 159 -2.24 5.00 18.96
C SER A 159 -1.19 5.50 17.95
N GLY A 160 -0.34 6.44 18.37
CA GLY A 160 0.76 6.96 17.55
C GLY A 160 1.78 5.88 17.19
N LEU A 161 2.11 4.99 18.12
CA LEU A 161 2.98 3.83 17.85
C LEU A 161 2.31 2.85 16.88
N LEU A 162 1.03 2.53 17.07
CA LEU A 162 0.30 1.61 16.18
C LEU A 162 0.20 2.17 14.74
N ARG A 163 -0.09 3.48 14.59
CA ARG A 163 -0.07 4.16 13.29
C ARG A 163 1.32 4.09 12.64
N TYR A 164 2.37 4.38 13.39
CA TYR A 164 3.75 4.27 12.92
C TYR A 164 4.08 2.84 12.45
N LEU A 165 3.75 1.83 13.25
CA LEU A 165 3.96 0.43 12.92
C LEU A 165 3.18 0.02 11.68
N ALA A 166 1.94 0.49 11.51
CA ALA A 166 1.14 0.20 10.32
C ALA A 166 1.81 0.76 9.06
N GLY A 167 2.25 2.02 9.07
CA GLY A 167 2.96 2.61 7.94
C GLY A 167 4.23 1.84 7.58
N LEU A 168 5.02 1.46 8.59
CA LEU A 168 6.23 0.67 8.41
C LEU A 168 5.93 -0.74 7.87
N VAL A 169 4.91 -1.40 8.41
CA VAL A 169 4.50 -2.75 7.96
C VAL A 169 3.95 -2.69 6.54
N ASP A 170 3.17 -1.67 6.19
CA ASP A 170 2.57 -1.53 4.87
C ASP A 170 3.60 -1.26 3.78
N THR A 171 4.69 -0.58 4.10
CA THR A 171 5.78 -0.33 3.13
C THR A 171 6.79 -1.47 3.09
N ASP A 172 7.36 -1.86 4.22
CA ASP A 172 8.53 -2.75 4.26
C ASP A 172 8.27 -4.07 5.04
N GLY A 173 7.18 -4.12 5.82
CA GLY A 173 6.81 -5.32 6.56
C GLY A 173 6.31 -6.46 5.68
N ILE A 174 6.37 -7.66 6.25
CA ILE A 174 5.88 -8.91 5.65
C ILE A 174 4.80 -9.48 6.57
N VAL A 175 3.63 -9.76 6.00
CA VAL A 175 2.51 -10.43 6.67
C VAL A 175 2.31 -11.78 5.99
N THR A 176 2.48 -12.86 6.75
CA THR A 176 2.45 -14.23 6.22
C THR A 176 1.84 -15.24 7.19
N SER A 177 1.23 -16.27 6.64
CA SER A 177 0.79 -17.48 7.30
C SER A 177 1.37 -18.70 6.59
N GLU A 178 1.99 -19.59 7.35
CA GLU A 178 2.67 -20.79 6.86
C GLU A 178 2.06 -22.04 7.47
N LYS A 179 1.78 -23.04 6.62
CA LYS A 179 1.28 -24.34 7.07
C LYS A 179 2.31 -25.02 7.97
N GLN A 180 1.84 -25.55 9.09
CA GLN A 180 2.55 -26.35 10.08
C GLN A 180 1.87 -27.71 10.22
N PRO A 181 2.49 -28.71 10.86
CA PRO A 181 1.87 -30.03 11.06
C PRO A 181 0.48 -29.99 11.73
N TYR A 182 0.22 -29.01 12.60
CA TYR A 182 -1.00 -28.90 13.39
C TYR A 182 -1.81 -27.62 13.12
N GLY A 183 -1.62 -26.97 11.96
CA GLY A 183 -2.36 -25.77 11.61
C GLY A 183 -1.50 -24.74 10.88
N TYR A 184 -1.65 -23.47 11.23
CA TYR A 184 -0.98 -22.37 10.54
C TYR A 184 -0.28 -21.42 11.51
N ARG A 185 0.97 -21.10 11.20
CA ARG A 185 1.76 -20.11 11.92
C ARG A 185 1.65 -18.77 11.20
N PHE A 186 1.10 -17.77 11.89
CA PHE A 186 1.05 -16.39 11.42
C PHE A 186 2.25 -15.59 11.92
N GLU A 187 2.81 -14.77 11.04
CA GLU A 187 3.98 -13.95 11.32
C GLU A 187 3.79 -12.54 10.73
N ILE A 188 4.20 -11.55 11.51
CA ILE A 188 4.44 -10.18 11.04
C ILE A 188 5.93 -9.91 11.24
N ASP A 189 6.62 -9.65 10.14
CA ASP A 189 8.06 -9.41 10.12
C ASP A 189 8.34 -7.98 9.64
N ILE A 190 9.36 -7.35 10.22
CA ILE A 190 9.94 -6.08 9.78
C ILE A 190 11.43 -6.35 9.55
N THR A 191 11.92 -6.04 8.35
CA THR A 191 13.31 -6.30 7.97
C THR A 191 14.09 -4.99 8.00
N SER A 192 15.34 -5.02 8.43
CA SER A 192 16.21 -3.85 8.34
C SER A 192 17.67 -4.26 8.41
N ALA A 193 18.53 -3.55 7.68
CA ALA A 193 19.97 -3.62 7.85
C ALA A 193 20.44 -2.99 9.19
N ASN A 194 19.63 -2.08 9.77
CA ASN A 194 19.94 -1.44 11.04
C ASN A 194 19.39 -2.26 12.21
N ILE A 195 20.27 -2.98 12.90
CA ILE A 195 19.89 -3.82 14.05
C ILE A 195 19.49 -3.01 15.29
N GLU A 196 20.13 -1.85 15.51
CA GLU A 196 19.81 -0.96 16.64
C GLU A 196 18.37 -0.44 16.52
N PHE A 197 17.96 -0.10 15.30
CA PHE A 197 16.57 0.24 15.00
C PHE A 197 15.61 -0.89 15.36
N LEU A 198 15.90 -2.14 14.96
CA LEU A 198 15.05 -3.29 15.26
C LEU A 198 14.97 -3.58 16.77
N GLU A 199 16.10 -3.47 17.48
CA GLU A 199 16.15 -3.65 18.94
C GLU A 199 15.34 -2.57 19.66
N PHE A 200 15.50 -1.31 19.23
CA PHE A 200 14.73 -0.20 19.75
C PHE A 200 13.22 -0.35 19.47
N LEU A 201 12.85 -0.70 18.24
CA LEU A 201 11.45 -0.93 17.86
C LEU A 201 10.82 -2.08 18.66
N LYS A 202 11.56 -3.19 18.82
CA LYS A 202 11.14 -4.33 19.65
C LYS A 202 10.84 -3.90 21.09
N ASN A 203 11.72 -3.11 21.70
CA ASN A 203 11.54 -2.64 23.08
C ASN A 203 10.33 -1.71 23.19
N MET A 204 10.16 -0.77 22.25
CA MET A 204 8.99 0.14 22.22
C MET A 204 7.68 -0.62 22.06
N VAL A 205 7.65 -1.69 21.26
CA VAL A 205 6.47 -2.56 21.12
C VAL A 205 6.19 -3.32 22.40
N TYR A 206 7.22 -3.88 23.05
CA TYR A 206 7.07 -4.60 24.31
C TYR A 206 6.57 -3.68 25.44
N GLU A 207 7.21 -2.53 25.64
CA GLU A 207 6.91 -1.62 26.74
C GLU A 207 5.49 -1.03 26.65
N ARG A 208 5.01 -0.73 25.45
CA ARG A 208 3.70 -0.06 25.27
C ARG A 208 2.55 -1.00 24.95
N LEU A 209 2.83 -2.11 24.27
CA LEU A 209 1.80 -3.04 23.82
C LEU A 209 1.83 -4.37 24.57
N GLY A 210 2.90 -4.65 25.33
CA GLY A 210 3.11 -5.95 25.98
C GLY A 210 3.44 -7.08 25.01
N ILE A 211 3.76 -6.75 23.75
CA ILE A 211 3.95 -7.73 22.67
C ILE A 211 5.43 -8.07 22.52
N THR A 212 5.75 -9.36 22.55
CA THR A 212 7.13 -9.85 22.46
C THR A 212 7.49 -10.17 21.00
N GLY A 213 8.53 -9.51 20.51
CA GLY A 213 9.18 -9.80 19.23
C GLY A 213 10.53 -10.49 19.41
N SER A 214 10.96 -11.21 18.37
CA SER A 214 12.29 -11.86 18.31
C SER A 214 13.09 -11.32 17.13
N ILE A 215 14.39 -11.13 17.31
CA ILE A 215 15.27 -10.67 16.22
C ILE A 215 16.06 -11.85 15.67
N LYS A 216 15.94 -12.09 14.37
CA LYS A 216 16.78 -13.05 13.64
C LYS A 216 17.80 -12.28 12.82
N LYS A 217 19.08 -12.48 13.13
CA LYS A 217 20.20 -11.90 12.37
C LYS A 217 20.45 -12.74 11.11
N SER A 218 20.75 -12.09 9.98
CA SER A 218 21.19 -12.78 8.76
C SER A 218 22.29 -11.98 8.05
N LYS A 219 22.93 -12.58 7.04
CA LYS A 219 24.00 -11.93 6.27
C LYS A 219 23.39 -10.93 5.30
N GLY A 220 23.35 -9.66 5.68
CA GLY A 220 22.80 -8.56 4.88
C GLY A 220 21.76 -7.79 5.68
N ASP A 221 20.68 -8.47 6.08
CA ASP A 221 19.58 -7.84 6.81
C ASP A 221 19.19 -8.63 8.07
N SER A 222 18.72 -7.93 9.10
CA SER A 222 18.12 -8.53 10.29
C SER A 222 16.60 -8.40 10.21
N LYS A 223 15.90 -9.22 10.98
CA LYS A 223 14.44 -9.27 10.97
C LYS A 223 13.89 -9.27 12.39
N LEU A 224 13.05 -8.28 12.71
CA LEU A 224 12.18 -8.31 13.88
C LEU A 224 10.91 -9.09 13.52
N ARG A 225 10.61 -10.12 14.31
CA ARG A 225 9.55 -11.07 14.03
C ARG A 225 8.61 -11.23 15.20
N PHE A 226 7.32 -11.06 14.94
CA PHE A 226 6.21 -11.42 15.81
C PHE A 226 5.58 -12.72 15.31
N ARG A 227 5.34 -13.69 16.20
CA ARG A 227 4.84 -15.03 15.83
C ARG A 227 3.55 -15.39 16.54
N SER A 228 2.67 -16.09 15.83
CA SER A 228 1.45 -16.72 16.33
C SER A 228 0.63 -15.72 17.17
N LEU A 229 0.43 -15.99 18.46
CA LEU A 229 -0.32 -15.11 19.37
C LEU A 229 0.19 -13.66 19.36
N GLN A 230 1.51 -13.46 19.32
CA GLN A 230 2.10 -12.11 19.32
C GLN A 230 1.79 -11.36 18.02
N ALA A 231 1.76 -12.07 16.88
CA ALA A 231 1.38 -11.49 15.60
C ALA A 231 -0.13 -11.18 15.54
N VAL A 232 -0.97 -12.03 16.12
CA VAL A 232 -2.42 -11.79 16.24
C VAL A 232 -2.69 -10.56 17.10
N GLN A 233 -2.11 -10.49 18.30
CA GLN A 233 -2.25 -9.34 19.20
C GLN A 233 -1.77 -8.03 18.55
N LEU A 234 -0.64 -8.10 17.83
CA LEU A 234 -0.15 -6.95 17.09
C LEU A 234 -1.13 -6.54 15.99
N TYR A 235 -1.62 -7.50 15.20
CA TYR A 235 -2.57 -7.21 14.14
C TYR A 235 -3.87 -6.61 14.66
N GLU A 236 -4.43 -7.09 15.78
CA GLU A 236 -5.64 -6.48 16.35
C GLU A 236 -5.47 -4.99 16.62
N GLY A 237 -4.32 -4.57 17.15
CA GLY A 237 -3.99 -3.16 17.31
C GLY A 237 -3.79 -2.41 15.99
N LEU A 238 -3.17 -3.07 15.00
CA LEU A 238 -2.90 -2.48 13.68
C LEU A 238 -4.13 -2.47 12.75
N ARG A 239 -5.17 -3.26 13.03
CA ARG A 239 -6.28 -3.53 12.09
C ARG A 239 -7.01 -2.28 11.64
N GLN A 240 -7.05 -1.20 12.41
CA GLN A 240 -7.67 0.07 12.00
C GLN A 240 -6.72 1.01 11.23
N TYR A 241 -5.43 0.68 11.14
CA TYR A 241 -4.40 1.53 10.53
C TYR A 241 -3.69 0.87 9.34
N LEU A 242 -3.76 -0.46 9.20
CA LEU A 242 -3.09 -1.21 8.14
C LEU A 242 -3.82 -1.05 6.80
N ALA A 243 -3.17 -0.39 5.86
CA ALA A 243 -3.74 0.13 4.62
C ALA A 243 -3.18 -0.50 3.34
N HIS A 244 -2.19 -1.40 3.40
CA HIS A 244 -1.80 -2.14 2.22
C HIS A 244 -2.83 -3.25 1.94
N PRO A 245 -3.48 -3.29 0.75
CA PRO A 245 -4.63 -4.15 0.46
C PRO A 245 -4.36 -5.63 0.76
N MET A 246 -3.27 -6.18 0.20
CA MET A 246 -2.91 -7.58 0.44
C MET A 246 -2.49 -7.91 1.87
N LYS A 247 -1.65 -7.06 2.50
CA LYS A 247 -1.14 -7.33 3.86
C LYS A 247 -2.29 -7.32 4.86
N ARG A 248 -3.21 -6.36 4.70
CA ARG A 248 -4.47 -6.30 5.43
C ARG A 248 -5.31 -7.54 5.22
N LEU A 249 -5.61 -7.92 3.97
CA LEU A 249 -6.51 -9.03 3.69
C LEU A 249 -5.94 -10.37 4.18
N ARG A 250 -4.62 -10.59 4.05
CA ARG A 250 -3.93 -11.77 4.61
C ARG A 250 -4.13 -11.88 6.12
N ALA A 251 -3.96 -10.76 6.83
CA ALA A 251 -4.12 -10.73 8.27
C ALA A 251 -5.58 -10.89 8.70
N GLU A 252 -6.52 -10.27 7.98
CA GLU A 252 -7.96 -10.37 8.25
C GLU A 252 -8.46 -11.80 8.10
N VAL A 253 -8.10 -12.46 6.98
CA VAL A 253 -8.43 -13.87 6.73
C VAL A 253 -7.83 -14.78 7.81
N TYR A 254 -6.58 -14.53 8.21
CA TYR A 254 -5.96 -15.30 9.30
C TYR A 254 -6.65 -15.07 10.64
N LEU A 255 -7.00 -13.82 10.98
CA LEU A 255 -7.66 -13.49 12.25
C LEU A 255 -9.00 -14.21 12.38
N ARG A 256 -9.77 -14.29 11.29
CA ARG A 256 -11.04 -15.03 11.27
C ARG A 256 -10.86 -16.53 11.42
N TYR A 257 -9.85 -17.10 10.79
CA TYR A 257 -9.46 -18.49 11.03
C TYR A 257 -9.04 -18.73 12.49
N TYR A 258 -8.23 -17.83 13.04
CA TYR A 258 -7.79 -17.89 14.44
C TYR A 258 -8.98 -17.84 15.42
N ASN A 259 -9.99 -17.01 15.12
CA ASN A 259 -11.22 -16.88 15.88
C ASN A 259 -12.24 -18.01 15.62
N LYS A 260 -11.89 -19.00 14.78
CA LYS A 260 -12.76 -20.12 14.38
C LYS A 260 -14.02 -19.68 13.64
N GLU A 261 -14.00 -18.49 13.04
CA GLU A 261 -15.05 -18.01 12.13
C GLU A 261 -14.90 -18.63 10.73
N LEU A 262 -13.69 -19.07 10.37
CA LEU A 262 -13.40 -19.85 9.18
C LEU A 262 -12.90 -21.22 9.57
N THR A 263 -13.34 -22.24 8.85
CA THR A 263 -12.73 -23.56 8.84
C THR A 263 -11.35 -23.51 8.18
N ILE A 264 -10.53 -24.55 8.38
CA ILE A 264 -9.23 -24.66 7.70
C ILE A 264 -9.35 -24.64 6.18
N LYS A 265 -10.42 -25.23 5.62
CA LYS A 265 -10.64 -25.27 4.16
C LYS A 265 -10.99 -23.89 3.61
N GLU A 266 -11.84 -23.13 4.30
CA GLU A 266 -12.18 -21.76 3.91
C GLU A 266 -10.98 -20.82 4.05
N PHE A 267 -10.20 -20.99 5.13
CA PHE A 267 -8.93 -20.28 5.29
C PHE A 267 -7.96 -20.58 4.14
N GLU A 268 -7.72 -21.86 3.83
CA GLU A 268 -6.87 -22.27 2.71
C GLU A 268 -7.37 -21.66 1.38
N HIS A 269 -8.68 -21.77 1.10
CA HIS A 269 -9.30 -21.22 -0.10
C HIS A 269 -8.99 -19.74 -0.31
N PHE A 270 -9.19 -18.90 0.71
CA PHE A 270 -8.90 -17.47 0.60
C PHE A 270 -7.40 -17.17 0.64
N TYR A 271 -6.65 -17.83 1.51
CA TYR A 271 -5.27 -17.47 1.79
C TYR A 271 -4.31 -17.89 0.66
N GLU A 272 -4.56 -19.00 -0.03
CA GLU A 272 -3.71 -19.43 -1.15
C GLU A 272 -3.65 -18.39 -2.28
N LEU A 273 -4.78 -17.77 -2.63
CA LEU A 273 -4.84 -16.69 -3.64
C LEU A 273 -3.99 -15.47 -3.25
N LEU A 274 -3.82 -15.25 -1.94
CA LEU A 274 -3.05 -14.15 -1.40
C LEU A 274 -1.56 -14.47 -1.28
N LYS A 275 -1.12 -15.71 -1.48
CA LYS A 275 0.31 -16.03 -1.50
C LYS A 275 0.93 -15.58 -2.80
N TYR A 276 2.20 -15.18 -2.71
CA TYR A 276 2.98 -14.95 -3.91
C TYR A 276 3.37 -16.27 -4.56
N ASP A 277 3.20 -16.37 -5.87
CA ASP A 277 3.73 -17.49 -6.65
C ASP A 277 5.17 -17.18 -7.07
N ASN A 278 6.05 -18.18 -6.91
CA ASN A 278 7.46 -18.09 -7.28
C ASN A 278 7.73 -18.63 -8.70
N ASN A 279 6.71 -19.13 -9.40
CA ASN A 279 6.84 -19.70 -10.75
C ASN A 279 7.02 -18.65 -11.87
N GLY A 280 7.20 -17.37 -11.53
CA GLY A 280 7.57 -16.32 -12.47
C GLY A 280 6.42 -15.68 -13.26
N ASN A 281 5.17 -16.14 -13.09
CA ASN A 281 3.98 -15.57 -13.73
C ASN A 281 2.91 -15.16 -12.70
N ASP A 282 3.35 -14.68 -11.52
CA ASP A 282 2.43 -14.24 -10.49
C ASP A 282 1.85 -12.86 -10.86
N PRO A 283 0.54 -12.71 -11.12
CA PRO A 283 -0.08 -11.42 -11.46
C PRO A 283 0.12 -10.34 -10.40
N LYS A 284 0.56 -10.70 -9.19
CA LYS A 284 0.84 -9.77 -8.10
C LYS A 284 2.23 -9.14 -8.17
N ARG A 285 3.17 -9.69 -8.95
CA ARG A 285 4.58 -9.26 -9.03
C ARG A 285 4.96 -8.87 -10.45
N TYR A 286 5.63 -7.74 -10.61
CA TYR A 286 6.14 -7.24 -11.89
C TYR A 286 5.07 -6.84 -12.92
N HIS A 287 3.82 -6.68 -12.48
CA HIS A 287 2.65 -6.30 -13.29
C HIS A 287 2.07 -4.92 -12.91
N ALA A 288 2.88 -4.04 -12.30
CA ALA A 288 2.42 -2.71 -11.90
C ALA A 288 1.88 -1.87 -13.08
N ALA A 289 2.53 -1.93 -14.25
CA ALA A 289 2.05 -1.21 -15.43
C ALA A 289 0.71 -1.78 -15.95
N ASP A 290 0.51 -3.09 -15.84
CA ASP A 290 -0.72 -3.75 -16.28
C ASP A 290 -1.90 -3.25 -15.45
N ILE A 291 -1.75 -3.13 -14.14
CA ILE A 291 -2.81 -2.55 -13.29
C ILE A 291 -3.15 -1.12 -13.65
N LEU A 292 -2.16 -0.28 -14.01
CA LEU A 292 -2.48 1.09 -14.45
C LEU A 292 -3.36 1.11 -15.70
N THR A 293 -3.17 0.15 -16.62
CA THR A 293 -3.99 0.04 -17.83
C THR A 293 -5.36 -0.56 -17.54
N GLN A 294 -5.43 -1.63 -16.74
CA GLN A 294 -6.70 -2.27 -16.37
C GLN A 294 -7.57 -1.36 -15.49
N ALA A 295 -6.94 -0.62 -14.57
CA ALA A 295 -7.57 0.37 -13.71
C ALA A 295 -7.59 1.77 -14.36
N ALA A 296 -7.57 1.86 -15.68
CA ALA A 296 -7.96 3.07 -16.38
C ALA A 296 -9.31 2.80 -17.08
N PRO A 297 -10.27 3.74 -17.05
CA PRO A 297 -11.48 3.62 -17.84
C PRO A 297 -11.09 3.56 -19.33
N GLN A 298 -11.25 2.38 -19.92
CA GLN A 298 -10.90 2.14 -21.31
C GLN A 298 -11.97 2.78 -22.21
N THR A 299 -11.67 3.95 -22.78
CA THR A 299 -12.47 4.49 -23.87
C THR A 299 -12.01 3.82 -25.15
N HIS A 300 -12.78 2.87 -25.67
CA HIS A 300 -12.55 2.41 -27.03
C HIS A 300 -12.85 3.57 -27.99
N THR A 301 -11.82 4.11 -28.65
CA THR A 301 -11.97 4.94 -29.85
C THR A 301 -12.35 4.06 -31.04
N HIS A 302 -13.47 3.35 -30.95
CA HIS A 302 -14.17 3.03 -32.20
C HIS A 302 -14.87 4.32 -32.58
N GLY A 303 -14.37 4.97 -33.62
CA GLY A 303 -15.12 6.02 -34.31
C GLY A 303 -16.41 5.41 -34.82
N GLY A 304 -17.45 5.43 -33.97
CA GLY A 304 -18.80 5.08 -34.36
C GLY A 304 -19.23 6.11 -35.38
N TYR A 305 -19.20 5.74 -36.66
CA TYR A 305 -19.97 6.45 -37.66
C TYR A 305 -21.41 6.54 -37.13
N PRO A 306 -22.01 7.73 -37.11
CA PRO A 306 -23.41 7.85 -36.74
C PRO A 306 -24.21 6.99 -37.72
N LEU A 307 -24.87 5.95 -37.22
CA LEU A 307 -25.94 5.31 -37.96
C LEU A 307 -26.99 6.40 -38.21
N PRO A 308 -27.38 6.66 -39.47
CA PRO A 308 -28.46 7.59 -39.73
C PRO A 308 -29.71 7.04 -39.05
N LEU A 309 -30.29 7.86 -38.18
CA LEU A 309 -31.67 7.72 -37.74
C LEU A 309 -32.54 7.75 -39.00
N ASN A 310 -33.00 6.58 -39.44
CA ASN A 310 -34.14 6.48 -40.33
C ASN A 310 -35.35 6.05 -39.49
N LEU A 311 -36.40 6.87 -39.63
CA LEU A 311 -37.77 6.73 -39.16
C LEU A 311 -38.37 5.35 -39.44
#